data_AF-A0A9I9CJS0-F1
#
_entry.id   AF-A0A9I9CJS0-F1
#
_cell.length_a   1.000
_cell.length_b   1.000
_cell.length_c   1.000
_cell.angle_alpha   90.00
_cell.angle_beta   90.00
_cell.angle_gamma   90.00
#
_symmetry.space_group_name_H-M   'P 1'
#
loop_
_entity.id
_entity.type
_entity.pdbx_description
1 polymer ?
#
loop_
_entity_poly.entity_id
_entity_poly.type
_entity_poly.pdbx_seq_one_letter_code
_entity_poly.pdbx_strand_id
1 'polypeptide(L)'
;MECMGLAARNFAVMAASNTSNLASTGTRRLQLLCRTESRQFRLRRPSVLAMASAGSESCIAVREGFADDEDYIKGGGSELLFVQMQQNKTMEMQSKLADELPPISIGNGVLDLVVIGCGPAGLALAAESAALGLKVGLIGPDLPFTNNYGVWEDEFKGYAICCIQFRPDLGLEGCIEHVWPDTVIYLDDKDPVLIGRAYGRVSRHLLHEELLKKCIKSGVSYLNSRVDSIMETTTGHSLVACEHDTFVPCRLATVASGAASGKLLQYEVGGPKVSVQTAYGVEVEVENNPYDPSLMVFMDYRDYAKHENSSLEAQYPTFLYAMPMSPTKVF
;
A
#
# COMPACT_ATOMS: atom_id res chain seq x y z
N MET A 1 51.79 12.46 10.00
CA MET A 1 51.87 13.92 9.99
C MET A 1 51.45 14.40 8.61
N GLU A 2 50.16 14.75 8.53
CA GLU A 2 49.51 15.83 7.78
C GLU A 2 49.83 16.18 6.30
N CYS A 3 48.68 16.42 5.63
CA CYS A 3 48.36 17.39 4.56
C CYS A 3 48.47 16.92 3.11
N MET A 4 47.36 16.61 2.42
CA MET A 4 46.22 17.43 1.95
C MET A 4 46.42 17.88 0.51
N GLY A 5 45.53 17.44 -0.37
CA GLY A 5 45.46 17.84 -1.78
C GLY A 5 44.10 17.45 -2.38
N LEU A 6 43.12 18.33 -2.21
CA LEU A 6 41.76 18.26 -2.73
C LEU A 6 41.71 18.24 -4.27
N ALA A 7 40.75 17.49 -4.83
CA ALA A 7 40.12 17.82 -6.09
C ALA A 7 38.60 17.70 -5.94
N ALA A 8 37.93 18.84 -5.97
CA ALA A 8 36.49 19.02 -5.83
C ALA A 8 35.74 18.68 -7.14
N ARG A 9 34.52 18.16 -7.01
CA ARG A 9 33.47 18.26 -8.05
C ARG A 9 32.12 18.58 -7.40
N ASN A 10 31.79 19.87 -7.46
CA ASN A 10 30.49 20.54 -7.60
C ASN A 10 29.22 19.74 -7.27
N PHE A 11 28.61 20.05 -6.12
CA PHE A 11 27.16 19.98 -5.93
C PHE A 11 26.62 21.41 -5.87
N ALA A 12 25.72 21.76 -6.78
CA ALA A 12 24.95 23.01 -6.72
C ALA A 12 23.71 22.77 -5.84
N VAL A 13 23.68 23.41 -4.68
CA VAL A 13 22.51 23.52 -3.81
C VAL A 13 21.93 24.92 -4.04
N MET A 14 20.69 25.00 -4.55
CA MET A 14 19.92 26.24 -4.58
C MET A 14 19.25 26.42 -3.22
N ALA A 15 19.78 27.36 -2.43
CA ALA A 15 19.13 27.89 -1.25
C ALA A 15 18.14 28.99 -1.68
N ALA A 16 16.89 28.90 -1.24
CA ALA A 16 15.92 29.99 -1.34
C ALA A 16 15.96 30.82 -0.05
N SER A 17 16.18 32.11 -0.24
CA SER A 17 16.42 33.15 0.75
C SER A 17 15.16 33.64 1.46
N ASN A 18 15.26 33.81 2.78
CA ASN A 18 14.39 34.65 3.59
C ASN A 18 14.57 36.13 3.23
N THR A 19 13.48 36.86 3.05
CA THR A 19 13.42 38.30 3.31
C THR A 19 12.12 38.66 4.02
N SER A 20 12.29 39.40 5.12
CA SER A 20 11.25 39.99 5.96
C SER A 20 11.08 41.48 5.64
N ASN A 21 9.90 42.03 5.98
CA ASN A 21 9.61 43.38 6.56
C ASN A 21 8.29 43.94 5.98
N LEU A 22 7.40 44.66 6.67
CA LEU A 22 7.11 44.98 8.09
C LEU A 22 5.81 45.84 8.10
N ALA A 23 5.07 45.83 9.23
CA ALA A 23 4.11 46.84 9.75
C ALA A 23 2.67 46.88 9.17
N SER A 24 1.58 47.06 9.94
CA SER A 24 1.39 47.23 11.39
C SER A 24 -0.11 47.25 11.79
N THR A 25 -0.36 47.13 13.09
CA THR A 25 -1.51 47.58 13.92
C THR A 25 -2.76 46.70 14.07
N GLY A 26 -3.17 46.47 15.33
CA GLY A 26 -4.53 46.02 15.67
C GLY A 26 -4.67 45.10 16.90
N THR A 27 -4.33 45.59 18.09
CA THR A 27 -4.60 44.94 19.38
C THR A 27 -6.11 44.76 19.64
N ARG A 28 -6.55 43.57 20.09
CA ARG A 28 -7.66 43.41 21.05
C ARG A 28 -7.66 42.03 21.70
N ARG A 29 -7.45 42.06 23.02
CA ARG A 29 -7.49 40.93 23.96
C ARG A 29 -8.92 40.84 24.50
N LEU A 30 -9.60 39.72 24.32
CA LEU A 30 -10.92 39.45 24.90
C LEU A 30 -10.81 38.27 25.86
N GLN A 31 -10.91 38.57 27.15
CA GLN A 31 -11.16 37.59 28.21
C GLN A 31 -12.66 37.29 28.22
N LEU A 32 -13.03 36.01 28.17
CA LEU A 32 -14.38 35.57 28.53
C LEU A 32 -14.29 34.62 29.71
N LEU A 33 -14.83 35.06 30.85
CA LEU A 33 -15.21 34.20 31.97
C LEU A 33 -16.39 33.33 31.53
N CYS A 34 -16.32 32.01 31.75
CA CYS A 34 -17.50 31.15 31.69
C CYS A 34 -17.76 30.50 33.06
N ARG A 35 -18.91 30.86 33.63
CA ARG A 35 -19.51 30.27 34.83
C ARG A 35 -19.84 28.80 34.58
N THR A 36 -19.54 27.96 35.55
CA THR A 36 -20.02 26.57 35.66
C THR A 36 -21.41 26.56 36.30
N GLU A 37 -22.41 26.06 35.57
CA GLU A 37 -23.63 25.51 36.18
C GLU A 37 -23.85 24.08 35.69
N SER A 38 -23.88 23.18 36.65
CA SER A 38 -24.13 21.75 36.49
C SER A 38 -25.64 21.49 36.49
N ARG A 39 -26.15 20.85 35.43
CA ARG A 39 -27.48 20.23 35.43
C ARG A 39 -27.37 18.79 34.91
N GLN A 40 -27.64 17.85 35.80
CA GLN A 40 -27.81 16.44 35.48
C GLN A 40 -29.14 16.24 34.75
N PHE A 41 -29.10 15.67 33.54
CA PHE A 41 -30.28 15.11 32.89
C PHE A 41 -30.03 13.63 32.60
N ARG A 42 -30.87 12.78 33.21
CA ARG A 42 -31.03 11.36 32.82
C ARG A 42 -31.92 11.31 31.60
N LEU A 43 -31.46 10.67 30.52
CA LEU A 43 -32.32 10.26 29.41
C LEU A 43 -31.95 8.84 28.96
N ARG A 44 -32.96 7.97 28.99
CA ARG A 44 -32.94 6.56 28.58
C ARG A 44 -32.72 6.46 27.06
N ARG A 45 -31.81 5.60 26.62
CA ARG A 45 -31.69 5.16 25.21
C ARG A 45 -32.42 3.83 25.02
N PRO A 46 -33.12 3.58 23.89
CA PRO A 46 -33.52 2.24 23.50
C PRO A 46 -32.31 1.51 22.91
N SER A 47 -32.04 0.29 23.39
CA SER A 47 -30.99 -0.59 22.89
C SER A 47 -31.48 -1.33 21.63
N VAL A 48 -30.76 -1.19 20.51
CA VAL A 48 -30.85 -2.15 19.41
C VAL A 48 -29.91 -3.31 19.75
N LEU A 49 -30.48 -4.50 19.86
CA LEU A 49 -29.77 -5.72 20.24
C LEU A 49 -29.14 -6.34 18.99
N ALA A 50 -27.87 -6.03 18.72
CA ALA A 50 -27.06 -6.84 17.81
C ALA A 50 -26.58 -8.07 18.60
N MET A 51 -27.16 -9.25 18.32
CA MET A 51 -26.63 -10.51 18.82
C MET A 51 -25.34 -10.85 18.09
N ALA A 52 -24.23 -10.30 18.55
CA ALA A 52 -22.94 -10.94 18.38
C ALA A 52 -22.83 -12.00 19.48
N SER A 53 -22.79 -13.28 19.08
CA SER A 53 -22.47 -14.39 19.96
C SER A 53 -21.15 -14.09 20.69
N ALA A 54 -21.26 -13.88 22.00
CA ALA A 54 -20.14 -13.58 22.88
C ALA A 54 -19.22 -14.79 23.00
N GLY A 55 -18.21 -14.85 22.15
CA GLY A 55 -16.95 -15.56 22.40
C GLY A 55 -15.92 -14.53 22.83
N SER A 56 -15.73 -14.37 24.15
CA SER A 56 -14.67 -13.55 24.72
C SER A 56 -13.34 -14.27 24.58
N GLU A 57 -12.77 -14.26 23.37
CA GLU A 57 -11.32 -14.45 23.21
C GLU A 57 -10.73 -13.07 22.94
N SER A 58 -10.01 -12.51 23.90
CA SER A 58 -9.12 -11.40 23.63
C SER A 58 -8.03 -11.93 22.70
N CYS A 59 -8.20 -11.74 21.39
CA CYS A 59 -7.20 -12.06 20.39
C CYS A 59 -6.01 -11.12 20.60
N ILE A 60 -5.10 -11.46 21.52
CA ILE A 60 -3.81 -10.78 21.63
C ILE A 60 -3.05 -11.19 20.37
N ALA A 61 -3.04 -10.32 19.36
CA ALA A 61 -2.22 -10.51 18.18
C ALA A 61 -0.75 -10.57 18.64
N VAL A 62 -0.14 -11.74 18.51
CA VAL A 62 1.21 -12.02 19.03
C VAL A 62 2.21 -11.20 18.21
N ARG A 63 3.12 -10.48 18.89
CA ARG A 63 4.23 -9.70 18.27
C ARG A 63 5.32 -10.56 17.60
N GLU A 64 5.11 -11.87 17.49
CA GLU A 64 6.10 -12.79 16.92
C GLU A 64 6.24 -12.55 15.42
N GLY A 65 7.48 -12.46 14.94
CA GLY A 65 7.78 -12.38 13.51
C GLY A 65 8.22 -11.01 12.99
N PHE A 66 8.25 -9.97 13.82
CA PHE A 66 8.78 -8.64 13.46
C PHE A 66 10.24 -8.47 13.87
N ALA A 67 11.00 -7.68 13.10
CA ALA A 67 12.41 -7.40 13.38
C ALA A 67 12.58 -6.44 14.57
N ASP A 68 11.72 -5.43 14.67
CA ASP A 68 11.74 -4.38 15.69
C ASP A 68 10.35 -3.73 15.85
N ASP A 69 10.22 -2.72 16.71
CA ASP A 69 8.96 -2.00 16.93
C ASP A 69 8.51 -1.21 15.69
N GLU A 70 9.41 -0.69 14.86
CA GLU A 70 9.04 0.00 13.62
C GLU A 70 8.48 -1.00 12.60
N ASP A 71 9.04 -2.20 12.55
CA ASP A 71 8.54 -3.31 11.74
C ASP A 71 7.15 -3.78 12.20
N TYR A 72 6.93 -3.88 13.51
CA TYR A 72 5.60 -4.15 14.06
C TYR A 72 4.58 -3.07 13.65
N ILE A 73 4.96 -1.80 13.71
CA ILE A 73 4.09 -0.68 13.29
C ILE A 73 3.77 -0.78 11.78
N LYS A 74 4.76 -1.08 10.93
CA LYS A 74 4.55 -1.31 9.48
C LYS A 74 3.66 -2.51 9.19
N GLY A 75 3.75 -3.56 10.00
CA GLY A 75 2.95 -4.76 9.89
C GLY A 75 1.48 -4.60 10.26
N GLY A 76 1.07 -3.45 10.80
CA GLY A 76 -0.30 -3.17 11.22
C GLY A 76 -0.41 -2.67 12.66
N GLY A 77 0.64 -2.78 13.47
CA GLY A 77 0.65 -2.25 14.83
C GLY A 77 -0.52 -2.80 15.67
N SER A 78 -1.28 -1.90 16.31
CA SER A 78 -2.49 -2.27 17.08
C SER A 78 -3.57 -2.96 16.24
N GLU A 79 -3.51 -2.80 14.91
CA GLU A 79 -4.51 -3.24 13.95
C GLU A 79 -4.09 -4.54 13.25
N LEU A 80 -3.06 -5.23 13.75
CA LEU A 80 -2.50 -6.45 13.17
C LEU A 80 -3.57 -7.53 12.93
N LEU A 81 -4.56 -7.65 13.81
CA LEU A 81 -5.68 -8.57 13.64
C LEU A 81 -6.44 -8.31 12.31
N PHE A 82 -6.72 -7.06 11.99
CA PHE A 82 -7.41 -6.70 10.75
C PHE A 82 -6.54 -6.94 9.51
N VAL A 83 -5.23 -6.72 9.63
CA VAL A 83 -4.27 -7.07 8.57
C VAL A 83 -4.27 -8.58 8.32
N GLN A 84 -4.28 -9.40 9.37
CA GLN A 84 -4.37 -10.86 9.26
C GLN A 84 -5.72 -11.31 8.66
N MET A 85 -6.83 -10.70 9.07
CA MET A 85 -8.14 -10.96 8.47
C MET A 85 -8.15 -10.62 6.97
N GLN A 86 -7.52 -9.51 6.58
CA GLN A 86 -7.38 -9.09 5.19
C GLN A 86 -6.49 -10.06 4.40
N GLN A 87 -5.38 -10.54 4.95
CA GLN A 87 -4.48 -11.51 4.30
C GLN A 87 -5.15 -12.88 4.08
N ASN A 88 -6.07 -13.28 4.96
CA ASN A 88 -6.73 -14.59 4.91
C ASN A 88 -8.06 -14.59 4.16
N LYS A 89 -8.41 -13.50 3.44
CA LYS A 89 -9.61 -13.48 2.60
C LYS A 89 -9.50 -14.53 1.50
N THR A 90 -10.55 -15.31 1.33
CA THR A 90 -10.64 -16.32 0.27
C THR A 90 -10.74 -15.65 -1.10
N MET A 91 -9.92 -16.12 -2.05
CA MET A 91 -9.93 -15.69 -3.44
C MET A 91 -10.11 -16.92 -4.33
N GLU A 92 -11.36 -17.35 -4.52
CA GLU A 92 -11.70 -18.65 -5.15
C GLU A 92 -11.21 -18.79 -6.59
N MET A 93 -11.04 -17.66 -7.30
CA MET A 93 -10.66 -17.64 -8.71
C MET A 93 -9.14 -17.53 -8.94
N GLN A 94 -8.32 -17.44 -7.89
CA GLN A 94 -6.88 -17.24 -8.04
C GLN A 94 -6.17 -18.57 -8.33
N SER A 95 -5.46 -18.65 -9.44
CA SER A 95 -4.58 -19.78 -9.78
C SER A 95 -3.40 -19.88 -8.82
N LYS A 96 -2.92 -21.09 -8.52
CA LYS A 96 -1.73 -21.29 -7.68
C LYS A 96 -0.46 -21.17 -8.50
N LEU A 97 0.53 -20.45 -7.98
CA LEU A 97 1.80 -20.23 -8.67
C LEU A 97 2.58 -21.54 -8.87
N ALA A 98 2.54 -22.44 -7.88
CA ALA A 98 3.24 -23.72 -7.91
C ALA A 98 2.67 -24.72 -8.95
N ASP A 99 1.40 -24.54 -9.35
CA ASP A 99 0.76 -25.41 -10.33
C ASP A 99 1.14 -24.99 -11.77
N GLU A 100 1.45 -23.71 -11.98
CA GLU A 100 1.67 -23.11 -13.30
C GLU A 100 3.14 -22.80 -13.62
N LEU A 101 3.98 -22.52 -12.60
CA LEU A 101 5.38 -22.16 -12.78
C LEU A 101 6.33 -23.32 -12.45
N PRO A 102 7.41 -23.52 -13.23
CA PRO A 102 8.39 -24.56 -12.96
C PRO A 102 9.15 -24.27 -11.65
N PRO A 103 9.53 -25.31 -10.89
CA PRO A 103 10.27 -25.13 -9.63
C PRO A 103 11.68 -24.58 -9.88
N ILE A 104 12.19 -23.76 -8.95
CA ILE A 104 13.61 -23.37 -8.94
C ILE A 104 14.48 -24.64 -8.77
N SER A 105 15.40 -24.86 -9.69
CA SER A 105 16.33 -26.00 -9.64
C SER A 105 17.45 -25.76 -8.62
N ILE A 106 17.23 -26.21 -7.38
CA ILE A 106 18.20 -26.11 -6.28
C ILE A 106 19.46 -26.91 -6.63
N GLY A 107 20.63 -26.25 -6.58
CA GLY A 107 21.93 -26.87 -6.85
C GLY A 107 22.43 -26.78 -8.31
N ASN A 108 21.61 -26.35 -9.27
CA ASN A 108 21.95 -26.32 -10.71
C ASN A 108 22.36 -24.93 -11.23
N GLY A 109 23.21 -24.23 -10.48
CA GLY A 109 23.83 -22.97 -10.91
C GLY A 109 23.24 -21.72 -10.26
N VAL A 110 23.82 -20.58 -10.63
CA VAL A 110 23.49 -19.26 -10.07
C VAL A 110 22.43 -18.59 -10.95
N LEU A 111 21.34 -18.12 -10.34
CA LEU A 111 20.32 -17.33 -11.04
C LEU A 111 20.84 -15.92 -11.30
N ASP A 112 20.36 -15.27 -12.36
CA ASP A 112 20.71 -13.86 -12.61
C ASP A 112 19.98 -12.94 -11.62
N LEU A 113 18.72 -13.25 -11.34
CA LEU A 113 17.87 -12.47 -10.44
C LEU A 113 17.00 -13.39 -9.58
N VAL A 114 16.94 -13.11 -8.28
CA VAL A 114 15.87 -13.62 -7.40
C VAL A 114 14.98 -12.45 -7.00
N VAL A 115 13.67 -12.59 -7.26
CA VAL A 115 12.64 -11.66 -6.80
C VAL A 115 11.94 -12.25 -5.60
N ILE A 116 12.01 -11.56 -4.46
CA ILE A 116 11.42 -12.00 -3.19
C ILE A 116 10.07 -11.31 -3.00
N GLY A 117 8.99 -12.08 -2.93
CA GLY A 117 7.62 -11.58 -2.79
C GLY A 117 6.78 -11.83 -4.03
N CYS A 118 5.64 -12.49 -3.84
CA CYS A 118 4.75 -12.94 -4.92
C CYS A 118 3.55 -12.00 -5.16
N GLY A 119 3.63 -10.74 -4.75
CA GLY A 119 2.61 -9.72 -5.02
C GLY A 119 2.69 -9.16 -6.46
N PRO A 120 1.82 -8.19 -6.82
CA PRO A 120 1.80 -7.61 -8.17
C PRO A 120 3.16 -7.08 -8.63
N ALA A 121 3.88 -6.39 -7.74
CA ALA A 121 5.20 -5.84 -8.04
C ALA A 121 6.24 -6.94 -8.31
N GLY A 122 6.21 -8.03 -7.53
CA GLY A 122 7.15 -9.13 -7.67
C GLY A 122 6.93 -9.94 -8.95
N LEU A 123 5.67 -10.28 -9.25
CA LEU A 123 5.31 -10.96 -10.50
C LEU A 123 5.65 -10.10 -11.73
N ALA A 124 5.31 -8.81 -11.70
CA ALA A 124 5.64 -7.89 -12.80
C ALA A 124 7.17 -7.79 -13.01
N LEU A 125 7.94 -7.58 -11.94
CA LEU A 125 9.40 -7.48 -12.03
C LEU A 125 10.01 -8.79 -12.56
N ALA A 126 9.54 -9.94 -12.07
CA ALA A 126 10.05 -11.23 -12.50
C ALA A 126 9.75 -11.50 -13.98
N ALA A 127 8.52 -11.23 -14.42
CA ALA A 127 8.10 -11.42 -15.81
C ALA A 127 8.88 -10.55 -16.79
N GLU A 128 9.03 -9.25 -16.49
CA GLU A 128 9.76 -8.31 -17.36
C GLU A 128 11.26 -8.62 -17.39
N SER A 129 11.85 -8.98 -16.24
CA SER A 129 13.26 -9.36 -16.16
C SER A 129 13.55 -10.64 -16.96
N ALA A 130 12.68 -11.64 -16.85
CA ALA A 130 12.82 -12.88 -17.61
C ALA A 130 12.57 -12.67 -19.12
N ALA A 131 11.65 -11.76 -19.49
CA ALA A 131 11.42 -11.39 -20.89
C ALA A 131 12.66 -10.77 -21.56
N LEU A 132 13.53 -10.12 -20.78
CA LEU A 132 14.83 -9.61 -21.23
C LEU A 132 15.93 -10.69 -21.30
N GLY A 133 15.60 -11.95 -21.01
CA GLY A 133 16.49 -13.10 -21.14
C GLY A 133 17.26 -13.47 -19.86
N LEU A 134 16.92 -12.88 -18.71
CA LEU A 134 17.53 -13.24 -17.43
C LEU A 134 16.97 -14.56 -16.89
N LYS A 135 17.81 -15.34 -16.20
CA LYS A 135 17.36 -16.49 -15.40
C LYS A 135 16.79 -16.00 -14.07
N VAL A 136 15.47 -16.00 -13.96
CA VAL A 136 14.76 -15.42 -12.81
C VAL A 136 14.12 -16.51 -11.93
N GLY A 137 14.35 -16.39 -10.62
CA GLY A 137 13.61 -17.13 -9.59
C GLY A 137 12.69 -16.20 -8.81
N LEU A 138 11.41 -16.54 -8.70
CA LEU A 138 10.43 -15.91 -7.83
C LEU A 138 10.34 -16.73 -6.54
N ILE A 139 10.52 -16.09 -5.38
CA ILE A 139 10.47 -16.76 -4.08
C ILE A 139 9.50 -16.04 -3.16
N GLY A 140 8.57 -16.78 -2.57
CA GLY A 140 7.68 -16.24 -1.56
C GLY A 140 6.45 -17.13 -1.34
N PRO A 141 5.72 -16.93 -0.23
CA PRO A 141 4.47 -17.62 -0.01
C PRO A 141 3.44 -17.23 -1.07
N ASP A 142 2.70 -18.22 -1.58
CA ASP A 142 1.59 -18.04 -2.52
C ASP A 142 0.35 -17.51 -1.77
N LEU A 143 0.29 -16.19 -1.58
CA LEU A 143 -0.78 -15.52 -0.84
C LEU A 143 -1.82 -14.91 -1.79
N PRO A 144 -3.10 -14.86 -1.37
CA PRO A 144 -4.16 -14.27 -2.17
C PRO A 144 -3.97 -12.76 -2.39
N PHE A 145 -4.36 -12.27 -3.57
CA PHE A 145 -4.44 -10.84 -3.89
C PHE A 145 -5.69 -10.24 -3.26
N THR A 146 -5.60 -9.85 -1.98
CA THR A 146 -6.78 -9.42 -1.23
C THR A 146 -7.03 -7.91 -1.29
N ASN A 147 -5.99 -7.11 -1.52
CA ASN A 147 -6.08 -5.64 -1.54
C ASN A 147 -6.82 -5.13 -2.79
N ASN A 148 -7.69 -4.14 -2.60
CA ASN A 148 -8.31 -3.42 -3.71
C ASN A 148 -7.33 -2.40 -4.27
N TYR A 149 -7.21 -2.35 -5.59
CA TYR A 149 -6.33 -1.41 -6.29
C TYR A 149 -7.16 -0.48 -7.16
N GLY A 150 -6.81 0.80 -7.11
CA GLY A 150 -7.25 1.79 -8.06
C GLY A 150 -6.06 2.25 -8.89
N VAL A 151 -6.31 2.65 -10.13
CA VAL A 151 -5.28 3.13 -11.05
C VAL A 151 -5.82 4.24 -11.93
N TRP A 152 -4.96 5.17 -12.33
CA TRP A 152 -5.29 6.07 -13.43
C TRP A 152 -5.43 5.27 -14.71
N GLU A 153 -6.56 5.39 -15.40
CA GLU A 153 -6.88 4.51 -16.52
C GLU A 153 -5.79 4.55 -17.61
N ASP A 154 -5.22 5.73 -17.86
CA ASP A 154 -4.16 5.96 -18.85
C ASP A 154 -2.82 5.29 -18.49
N GLU A 155 -2.55 4.99 -17.22
CA GLU A 155 -1.32 4.32 -16.80
C GLU A 155 -1.29 2.83 -17.18
N PHE A 156 -2.46 2.20 -17.29
CA PHE A 156 -2.60 0.81 -17.72
C PHE A 156 -2.76 0.66 -19.23
N LYS A 157 -3.25 1.71 -19.92
CA LYS A 157 -3.42 1.76 -21.38
C LYS A 157 -2.14 2.12 -22.15
N GLY A 158 -1.03 2.42 -21.47
CA GLY A 158 0.26 2.72 -22.14
C GLY A 158 0.34 4.08 -22.84
N TYR A 159 -0.72 4.89 -22.84
CA TYR A 159 -0.77 6.22 -23.47
C TYR A 159 -0.51 7.36 -22.49
N ALA A 160 0.21 7.13 -21.40
CA ALA A 160 0.59 8.21 -20.50
C ALA A 160 1.52 9.19 -21.24
N ILE A 161 0.96 10.32 -21.70
CA ILE A 161 1.70 11.52 -22.06
C ILE A 161 2.29 12.08 -20.76
N CYS A 162 3.34 11.44 -20.28
CA CYS A 162 4.28 12.07 -19.36
C CYS A 162 5.36 12.69 -20.25
N CYS A 163 5.49 14.02 -20.20
CA CYS A 163 6.24 14.86 -21.14
C CYS A 163 7.73 14.55 -21.34
N ILE A 164 8.28 13.41 -20.87
CA ILE A 164 9.72 13.14 -20.91
C ILE A 164 10.13 11.74 -21.40
N GLN A 165 9.28 10.71 -21.49
CA GLN A 165 9.76 9.41 -21.98
C GLN A 165 8.68 8.52 -22.63
N PHE A 166 9.08 7.80 -23.69
CA PHE A 166 8.32 6.68 -24.26
C PHE A 166 8.14 5.61 -23.17
N ARG A 167 6.93 5.53 -22.59
CA ARG A 167 6.55 4.42 -21.72
C ARG A 167 6.03 3.28 -22.60
N PRO A 168 6.61 2.07 -22.51
CA PRO A 168 6.01 0.91 -23.17
C PRO A 168 4.63 0.65 -22.56
N ASP A 169 3.70 0.22 -23.40
CA ASP A 169 2.39 -0.23 -22.96
C ASP A 169 2.55 -1.38 -21.98
N LEU A 170 1.94 -1.24 -20.80
CA LEU A 170 1.94 -2.29 -19.79
C LEU A 170 1.03 -3.45 -20.20
N GLY A 171 0.08 -3.24 -21.11
CA GLY A 171 -0.88 -4.24 -21.55
C GLY A 171 -1.74 -4.76 -20.39
N LEU A 172 -2.08 -3.88 -19.44
CA LEU A 172 -2.87 -4.21 -18.26
C LEU A 172 -4.28 -3.61 -18.32
N GLU A 173 -4.67 -2.96 -19.41
CA GLU A 173 -6.01 -2.37 -19.59
C GLU A 173 -7.14 -3.37 -19.35
N GLY A 174 -6.94 -4.63 -19.77
CA GLY A 174 -7.91 -5.71 -19.58
C GLY A 174 -8.10 -6.11 -18.11
N CYS A 175 -7.27 -5.62 -17.19
CA CYS A 175 -7.39 -5.87 -15.77
C CYS A 175 -8.31 -4.87 -15.05
N ILE A 176 -8.79 -3.82 -15.73
CA ILE A 176 -9.68 -2.82 -15.12
C ILE A 176 -11.13 -3.31 -15.22
N GLU A 177 -11.80 -3.50 -14.07
CA GLU A 177 -13.19 -3.98 -14.02
C GLU A 177 -14.23 -2.86 -14.05
N HIS A 178 -13.84 -1.65 -13.68
CA HIS A 178 -14.73 -0.49 -13.67
C HIS A 178 -13.93 0.79 -13.89
N VAL A 179 -14.49 1.73 -14.66
CA VAL A 179 -13.87 3.03 -14.95
C VAL A 179 -14.86 4.14 -14.63
N TRP A 180 -14.42 5.09 -13.81
CA TRP A 180 -15.06 6.38 -13.66
C TRP A 180 -14.41 7.37 -14.63
N PRO A 181 -15.18 8.01 -15.52
CA PRO A 181 -14.64 8.97 -16.49
C PRO A 181 -13.91 10.16 -15.85
N ASP A 182 -14.24 10.53 -14.61
CA ASP A 182 -13.58 11.62 -13.89
C ASP A 182 -13.45 11.32 -12.39
N THR A 183 -12.61 12.11 -11.72
CA THR A 183 -12.31 12.05 -10.29
C THR A 183 -12.66 13.38 -9.63
N VAL A 184 -13.19 13.31 -8.42
CA VAL A 184 -13.67 14.46 -7.66
C VAL A 184 -13.08 14.50 -6.27
N ILE A 185 -12.68 15.69 -5.81
CA ILE A 185 -12.18 15.94 -4.45
C ILE A 185 -13.09 16.91 -3.72
N TYR A 186 -13.35 16.63 -2.43
CA TYR A 186 -14.09 17.55 -1.56
C TYR A 186 -13.18 18.03 -0.42
N LEU A 187 -12.72 19.27 -0.50
CA LEU A 187 -11.85 19.87 0.53
C LEU A 187 -12.61 20.47 1.71
N ASP A 188 -13.86 20.88 1.48
CA ASP A 188 -14.81 21.37 2.48
C ASP A 188 -16.25 21.16 1.97
N ASP A 189 -17.24 21.70 2.68
CA ASP A 189 -18.66 21.62 2.31
C ASP A 189 -19.06 22.51 1.11
N LYS A 190 -18.09 23.14 0.43
CA LYS A 190 -18.35 23.98 -0.75
C LYS A 190 -18.22 23.16 -2.04
N ASP A 191 -17.85 23.85 -3.12
CA ASP A 191 -17.76 23.28 -4.46
C ASP A 191 -16.63 22.24 -4.54
N PRO A 192 -16.91 21.05 -5.09
CA PRO A 192 -15.88 20.06 -5.31
C PRO A 192 -14.87 20.50 -6.38
N VAL A 193 -13.69 19.88 -6.33
CA VAL A 193 -12.66 20.02 -7.37
C VAL A 193 -12.69 18.78 -8.26
N LEU A 194 -13.03 18.96 -9.54
CA LEU A 194 -12.86 17.92 -10.56
C LEU A 194 -11.41 17.90 -11.04
N ILE A 195 -10.81 16.71 -11.10
CA ILE A 195 -9.42 16.52 -11.54
C ILE A 195 -9.34 16.47 -13.08
N GLY A 196 -10.39 16.02 -13.76
CA GLY A 196 -10.41 15.83 -15.21
C GLY A 196 -9.64 14.59 -15.65
N ARG A 197 -9.56 13.55 -14.80
CA ARG A 197 -8.80 12.32 -15.09
C ARG A 197 -9.58 11.07 -14.69
N ALA A 198 -9.72 10.17 -15.66
CA ALA A 198 -10.40 8.90 -15.48
C ALA A 198 -9.63 7.98 -14.53
N TYR A 199 -10.36 7.28 -13.68
CA TYR A 199 -9.82 6.36 -12.69
C TYR A 199 -10.50 5.01 -12.80
N GLY A 200 -9.73 3.94 -12.63
CA GLY A 200 -10.18 2.57 -12.77
C GLY A 200 -10.02 1.77 -11.49
N ARG A 201 -11.01 0.94 -11.16
CA ARG A 201 -10.88 -0.13 -10.18
C ARG A 201 -10.31 -1.36 -10.88
N VAL A 202 -9.25 -1.91 -10.32
CA VAL A 202 -8.55 -3.07 -10.89
C VAL A 202 -9.16 -4.36 -10.34
N SER A 203 -9.46 -5.30 -11.24
CA SER A 203 -9.85 -6.64 -10.86
C SER A 203 -8.64 -7.41 -10.35
N ARG A 204 -8.71 -7.83 -9.09
CA ARG A 204 -7.63 -8.59 -8.41
C ARG A 204 -7.36 -9.92 -9.12
N HIS A 205 -8.42 -10.58 -9.58
CA HIS A 205 -8.33 -11.83 -10.34
C HIS A 205 -7.65 -11.62 -11.70
N LEU A 206 -8.16 -10.69 -12.52
CA LEU A 206 -7.60 -10.45 -13.86
C LEU A 206 -6.14 -9.97 -13.79
N LEU A 207 -5.82 -9.14 -12.79
CA LEU A 207 -4.45 -8.69 -12.56
C LEU A 207 -3.52 -9.86 -12.21
N HIS A 208 -3.95 -10.75 -11.30
CA HIS A 208 -3.18 -11.92 -10.94
C HIS A 208 -2.92 -12.82 -12.15
N GLU A 209 -3.98 -13.19 -12.88
CA GLU A 209 -3.88 -14.11 -14.03
C GLU A 209 -3.04 -13.53 -15.16
N GLU A 210 -3.17 -12.23 -15.48
CA GLU A 210 -2.36 -11.62 -16.54
C GLU A 210 -0.89 -11.53 -16.14
N LEU A 211 -0.57 -11.22 -14.88
CA LEU A 211 0.82 -11.22 -14.40
C LEU A 211 1.43 -12.63 -14.37
N LEU A 212 0.67 -13.63 -13.90
CA LEU A 212 1.09 -15.03 -13.92
C LEU A 212 1.34 -15.53 -15.34
N LYS A 213 0.43 -15.25 -16.27
CA LYS A 213 0.58 -15.56 -17.69
C LYS A 213 1.85 -14.95 -18.29
N LYS A 214 2.20 -13.72 -17.91
CA LYS A 214 3.47 -13.09 -18.32
C LYS A 214 4.67 -13.84 -17.73
N CYS A 215 4.63 -14.24 -16.45
CA CYS A 215 5.68 -15.06 -15.84
C CYS A 215 5.88 -16.40 -16.56
N ILE A 216 4.79 -17.11 -16.89
CA ILE A 216 4.82 -18.38 -17.64
C ILE A 216 5.48 -18.17 -19.01
N LYS A 217 5.00 -17.17 -19.76
CA LYS A 217 5.51 -16.86 -21.10
C LYS A 217 7.00 -16.54 -21.10
N SER A 218 7.48 -15.84 -20.06
CA SER A 218 8.88 -15.45 -19.93
C SER A 218 9.78 -16.52 -19.32
N GLY A 219 9.22 -17.62 -18.79
CA GLY A 219 10.00 -18.73 -18.22
C GLY A 219 10.53 -18.46 -16.80
N VAL A 220 9.76 -17.75 -15.97
CA VAL A 220 10.08 -17.55 -14.54
C VAL A 220 10.00 -18.89 -13.80
N SER A 221 10.98 -19.16 -12.92
CA SER A 221 10.94 -20.30 -12.00
C SER A 221 10.46 -19.87 -10.61
N TYR A 222 9.83 -20.76 -9.86
CA TYR A 222 9.16 -20.42 -8.60
C TYR A 222 9.57 -21.35 -7.43
N LEU A 223 9.62 -20.78 -6.22
CA LEU A 223 9.77 -21.50 -4.97
C LEU A 223 8.79 -20.96 -3.93
N ASN A 224 7.85 -21.80 -3.50
CA ASN A 224 6.93 -21.50 -2.41
C ASN A 224 7.65 -21.68 -1.06
N SER A 225 8.30 -20.61 -0.60
CA SER A 225 9.00 -20.60 0.69
C SER A 225 9.11 -19.18 1.23
N ARG A 226 9.14 -19.02 2.56
CA ARG A 226 9.51 -17.74 3.17
C ARG A 226 11.02 -17.55 3.10
N VAL A 227 11.44 -16.32 2.79
CA VAL A 227 12.85 -15.93 2.86
C VAL A 227 13.17 -15.42 4.26
N ASP A 228 14.21 -15.98 4.87
CA ASP A 228 14.65 -15.62 6.21
C ASP A 228 15.80 -14.60 6.20
N SER A 229 16.73 -14.72 5.23
CA SER A 229 17.82 -13.74 5.09
C SER A 229 18.42 -13.72 3.68
N ILE A 230 19.16 -12.65 3.39
CA ILE A 230 19.96 -12.49 2.17
C ILE A 230 21.39 -12.24 2.61
N MET A 231 22.32 -13.07 2.14
CA MET A 231 23.74 -12.98 2.48
C MET A 231 24.59 -12.72 1.25
N GLU A 232 25.67 -11.96 1.39
CA GLU A 232 26.68 -11.83 0.33
C GLU A 232 27.74 -12.93 0.49
N THR A 233 28.02 -13.64 -0.60
CA THR A 233 29.07 -14.67 -0.64
C THR A 233 30.43 -14.04 -0.94
N THR A 234 31.52 -14.74 -0.59
CA THR A 234 32.89 -14.31 -0.92
C THR A 234 33.16 -14.19 -2.42
N THR A 235 32.30 -14.76 -3.26
CA THR A 235 32.37 -14.69 -4.73
C THR A 235 31.63 -13.49 -5.32
N GLY A 236 31.00 -12.64 -4.49
CA GLY A 236 30.21 -11.48 -4.93
C GLY A 236 28.80 -11.81 -5.41
N HIS A 237 28.35 -13.07 -5.27
CA HIS A 237 26.96 -13.47 -5.47
C HIS A 237 26.16 -13.31 -4.17
N SER A 238 24.86 -13.09 -4.29
CA SER A 238 23.92 -13.17 -3.16
C SER A 238 23.47 -14.62 -2.94
N LEU A 239 23.26 -14.99 -1.69
CA LEU A 239 22.69 -16.26 -1.27
C LEU A 239 21.38 -15.96 -0.51
N VAL A 240 20.26 -16.38 -1.10
CA VAL A 240 18.94 -16.22 -0.48
C VAL A 240 18.65 -17.46 0.35
N ALA A 241 18.58 -17.27 1.67
CA ALA A 241 18.25 -18.33 2.62
C ALA A 241 16.74 -18.34 2.88
N CYS A 242 16.11 -19.48 2.61
CA CYS A 242 14.69 -19.70 2.79
C CYS A 242 14.45 -20.70 3.93
N GLU A 243 13.20 -20.83 4.36
CA GLU A 243 12.80 -21.84 5.33
C GLU A 243 13.23 -23.25 4.90
N HIS A 244 13.36 -24.15 5.88
CA HIS A 244 13.81 -25.53 5.69
C HIS A 244 15.23 -25.65 5.12
N ASP A 245 16.13 -24.75 5.51
CA ASP A 245 17.55 -24.76 5.12
C ASP A 245 17.76 -24.80 3.60
N THR A 246 16.86 -24.14 2.85
CA THR A 246 16.94 -24.05 1.39
C THR A 246 17.71 -22.80 0.98
N PHE A 247 18.74 -22.97 0.15
CA PHE A 247 19.60 -21.87 -0.29
C PHE A 247 19.56 -21.70 -1.80
N VAL A 248 19.27 -20.48 -2.25
CA VAL A 248 19.20 -20.14 -3.67
C VAL A 248 20.27 -19.09 -4.01
N PRO A 249 21.34 -19.47 -4.73
CA PRO A 249 22.38 -18.54 -5.15
C PRO A 249 21.92 -17.71 -6.35
N CYS A 250 22.17 -16.40 -6.30
CA CYS A 250 21.85 -15.47 -7.39
C CYS A 250 22.86 -14.33 -7.50
N ARG A 251 22.90 -13.66 -8.66
CA ARG A 251 23.76 -12.48 -8.87
C ARG A 251 23.17 -11.22 -8.23
N LEU A 252 21.83 -11.12 -8.21
CA LEU A 252 21.09 -10.02 -7.60
C LEU A 252 19.83 -10.57 -6.92
N ALA A 253 19.58 -10.14 -5.68
CA ALA A 253 18.32 -10.34 -4.99
C ALA A 253 17.54 -9.02 -4.91
N THR A 254 16.25 -9.04 -5.21
CA THR A 254 15.35 -7.89 -5.05
C THR A 254 14.23 -8.22 -4.08
N VAL A 255 13.87 -7.25 -3.23
CA VAL A 255 12.82 -7.41 -2.22
C VAL A 255 11.57 -6.67 -2.68
N ALA A 256 10.52 -7.42 -2.97
CA ALA A 256 9.18 -6.99 -3.39
C ALA A 256 8.09 -7.57 -2.47
N SER A 257 8.39 -7.78 -1.19
CA SER A 257 7.51 -8.43 -0.19
C SER A 257 6.50 -7.48 0.48
N GLY A 258 6.35 -6.25 -0.01
CA GLY A 258 5.47 -5.25 0.58
C GLY A 258 5.82 -4.93 2.04
N ALA A 259 4.81 -4.76 2.89
CA ALA A 259 5.01 -4.46 4.31
C ALA A 259 5.76 -5.57 5.09
N ALA A 260 5.79 -6.81 4.58
CA ALA A 260 6.47 -7.94 5.21
C ALA A 260 8.00 -7.96 4.95
N SER A 261 8.59 -6.87 4.47
CA SER A 261 10.00 -6.79 4.09
C SER A 261 10.95 -6.48 5.26
N GLY A 262 10.44 -6.17 6.47
CA GLY A 262 11.25 -5.57 7.53
C GLY A 262 12.51 -6.35 7.93
N LYS A 263 12.41 -7.67 8.05
CA LYS A 263 13.56 -8.54 8.36
C LYS A 263 14.67 -8.53 7.31
N LEU A 264 14.36 -8.11 6.08
CA LEU A 264 15.29 -8.07 4.95
C LEU A 264 15.84 -6.66 4.70
N LEU A 265 15.43 -5.67 5.49
CA LEU A 265 15.79 -4.27 5.32
C LEU A 265 16.58 -3.76 6.52
N GLN A 266 17.60 -2.95 6.24
CA GLN A 266 18.32 -2.20 7.26
C GLN A 266 18.18 -0.71 6.95
N TYR A 267 17.66 0.05 7.92
CA TYR A 267 17.49 1.49 7.80
C TYR A 267 18.74 2.23 8.29
N GLU A 268 18.96 3.42 7.74
CA GLU A 268 20.06 4.30 8.16
C GLU A 268 19.84 4.78 9.59
N VAL A 269 20.90 4.70 10.40
CA VAL A 269 20.86 5.14 11.80
C VAL A 269 20.70 6.67 11.86
N GLY A 270 19.67 7.15 12.55
CA GLY A 270 19.35 8.57 12.65
C GLY A 270 18.47 9.10 11.51
N GLY A 271 17.99 8.22 10.63
CA GLY A 271 16.98 8.55 9.63
C GLY A 271 15.63 8.97 10.25
N PRO A 272 14.73 9.56 9.44
CA PRO A 272 13.39 9.90 9.91
C PRO A 272 12.64 8.64 10.33
N LYS A 273 11.81 8.77 11.37
CA LYS A 273 10.97 7.66 11.84
C LYS A 273 10.02 7.20 10.74
N VAL A 274 9.75 5.90 10.74
CA VAL A 274 8.72 5.33 9.89
C VAL A 274 7.37 5.99 10.20
N SER A 275 6.70 6.47 9.15
CA SER A 275 5.34 7.00 9.21
C SER A 275 4.42 6.07 8.43
N VAL A 276 3.38 5.56 9.08
CA VAL A 276 2.38 4.68 8.46
C VAL A 276 1.00 5.29 8.59
N GLN A 277 0.18 5.09 7.57
CA GLN A 277 -1.24 5.36 7.63
C GLN A 277 -1.97 4.06 7.31
N THR A 278 -2.88 3.66 8.19
CA THR A 278 -3.79 2.53 7.95
C THR A 278 -5.07 3.06 7.33
N ALA A 279 -5.58 2.34 6.34
CA ALA A 279 -6.87 2.61 5.72
C ALA A 279 -7.80 1.41 5.91
N TYR A 280 -9.07 1.69 6.15
CA TYR A 280 -10.15 0.70 6.22
C TYR A 280 -11.13 0.98 5.08
N GLY A 281 -11.63 -0.07 4.47
CA GLY A 281 -12.65 0.01 3.43
C GLY A 281 -13.64 -1.13 3.57
N VAL A 282 -14.90 -0.84 3.26
CA VAL A 282 -16.00 -1.80 3.29
C VAL A 282 -16.85 -1.60 2.05
N GLU A 283 -17.24 -2.70 1.41
CA GLU A 283 -18.22 -2.63 0.33
C GLU A 283 -19.61 -2.74 0.96
N VAL A 284 -20.49 -1.78 0.66
CA VAL A 284 -21.83 -1.70 1.22
C VAL A 284 -22.88 -1.53 0.13
N GLU A 285 -24.06 -2.09 0.39
CA GLU A 285 -25.27 -1.82 -0.37
C GLU A 285 -26.15 -0.86 0.43
N VAL A 286 -26.59 0.21 -0.21
CA VAL A 286 -27.32 1.33 0.38
C VAL A 286 -28.57 1.63 -0.44
N GLU A 287 -29.65 2.05 0.24
CA GLU A 287 -30.89 2.44 -0.45
C GLU A 287 -30.72 3.72 -1.26
N ASN A 288 -29.86 4.64 -0.81
CA ASN A 288 -29.60 5.91 -1.45
C ASN A 288 -28.09 6.24 -1.38
N ASN A 289 -27.37 6.03 -2.49
CA ASN A 289 -25.95 6.36 -2.59
C ASN A 289 -25.77 7.89 -2.65
N PRO A 290 -25.05 8.51 -1.69
CA PRO A 290 -24.84 9.96 -1.68
C PRO A 290 -23.84 10.45 -2.74
N TYR A 291 -23.16 9.53 -3.45
CA TYR A 291 -22.15 9.85 -4.45
C TYR A 291 -22.66 9.59 -5.87
N ASP A 292 -22.19 10.40 -6.81
CA ASP A 292 -22.45 10.22 -8.24
C ASP A 292 -21.74 8.94 -8.73
N PRO A 293 -22.47 7.93 -9.26
CA PRO A 293 -21.89 6.71 -9.80
C PRO A 293 -20.91 6.89 -10.97
N SER A 294 -20.91 8.07 -11.61
CA SER A 294 -20.00 8.39 -12.71
C SER A 294 -18.66 8.98 -12.26
N LEU A 295 -18.48 9.26 -10.97
CA LEU A 295 -17.29 9.89 -10.42
C LEU A 295 -16.59 9.02 -9.38
N MET A 296 -15.27 8.93 -9.48
CA MET A 296 -14.45 8.40 -8.40
C MET A 296 -14.21 9.49 -7.36
N VAL A 297 -14.51 9.21 -6.09
CA VAL A 297 -14.38 10.21 -5.02
C VAL A 297 -13.04 10.04 -4.31
N PHE A 298 -12.20 11.08 -4.41
CA PHE A 298 -10.89 11.19 -3.78
C PHE A 298 -10.94 12.13 -2.60
N MET A 299 -10.35 11.71 -1.47
CA MET A 299 -10.10 12.58 -0.32
C MET A 299 -11.30 13.49 0.03
N ASP A 300 -12.45 12.88 0.36
CA ASP A 300 -13.60 13.62 0.85
C ASP A 300 -13.36 14.01 2.32
N TYR A 301 -13.12 15.30 2.55
CA TYR A 301 -12.86 15.92 3.85
C TYR A 301 -14.12 16.54 4.49
N ARG A 302 -15.31 16.39 3.88
CA ARG A 302 -16.55 16.97 4.43
C ARG A 302 -16.88 16.37 5.79
N ASP A 303 -17.35 17.22 6.69
CA ASP A 303 -17.76 16.80 8.03
C ASP A 303 -19.24 16.36 8.03
N TYR A 304 -19.45 15.07 7.88
CA TYR A 304 -20.78 14.47 7.98
C TYR A 304 -21.25 14.26 9.43
N ALA A 305 -20.36 14.39 10.42
CA ALA A 305 -20.64 14.07 11.81
C ALA A 305 -21.26 15.24 12.60
N LYS A 306 -21.19 16.49 12.09
CA LYS A 306 -21.79 17.71 12.69
C LYS A 306 -21.84 17.65 14.22
N HIS A 307 -20.64 17.59 14.82
CA HIS A 307 -20.41 17.08 16.18
C HIS A 307 -21.31 17.66 17.30
N GLU A 308 -22.09 16.80 17.98
CA GLU A 308 -22.52 17.03 19.38
C GLU A 308 -21.67 16.26 20.41
N ASN A 309 -20.86 15.27 20.02
CA ASN A 309 -19.92 14.59 20.92
C ASN A 309 -18.65 14.19 20.17
N SER A 310 -17.56 14.93 20.36
CA SER A 310 -16.24 14.56 19.79
C SER A 310 -15.68 13.36 20.57
N SER A 311 -15.53 12.23 19.90
CA SER A 311 -14.73 11.12 20.43
C SER A 311 -13.23 11.50 20.42
N LEU A 312 -12.39 10.78 21.16
CA LEU A 312 -10.94 11.05 21.18
C LEU A 312 -10.30 10.87 19.80
N GLU A 313 -10.91 10.05 18.95
CA GLU A 313 -10.45 9.74 17.60
C GLU A 313 -10.71 10.88 16.62
N ALA A 314 -11.68 11.76 16.89
CA ALA A 314 -12.00 12.92 16.05
C ALA A 314 -10.86 13.95 15.97
N GLN A 315 -9.84 13.85 16.83
CA GLN A 315 -8.66 14.71 16.81
C GLN A 315 -7.65 14.33 15.72
N TYR A 316 -7.75 13.14 15.13
CA TYR A 316 -6.82 12.67 14.10
C TYR A 316 -7.37 12.98 12.71
N PRO A 317 -6.55 13.55 11.80
CA PRO A 317 -6.99 13.84 10.45
C PRO A 317 -7.31 12.54 9.72
N THR A 318 -8.49 12.50 9.11
CA THR A 318 -8.95 11.39 8.28
C THR A 318 -9.72 11.96 7.08
N PHE A 319 -9.90 11.14 6.06
CA PHE A 319 -10.68 11.45 4.87
C PHE A 319 -11.25 10.15 4.30
N LEU A 320 -12.25 10.29 3.43
CA LEU A 320 -12.90 9.16 2.79
C LEU A 320 -12.52 9.07 1.30
N TYR A 321 -12.23 7.85 0.85
CA TYR A 321 -12.36 7.50 -0.57
C TYR A 321 -13.70 6.80 -0.75
N ALA A 322 -14.38 7.06 -1.86
CA ALA A 322 -15.54 6.27 -2.25
C ALA A 322 -15.38 5.86 -3.71
N MET A 323 -15.71 4.59 -3.98
CA MET A 323 -15.81 3.96 -5.28
C MET A 323 -17.28 3.62 -5.56
N PRO A 324 -18.09 4.56 -6.04
CA PRO A 324 -19.49 4.33 -6.38
C PRO A 324 -19.60 3.33 -7.55
N MET A 325 -19.98 2.09 -7.27
CA MET A 325 -20.09 1.05 -8.30
C MET A 325 -21.45 1.08 -9.01
N SER A 326 -22.49 1.55 -8.31
CA SER A 326 -23.84 1.72 -8.84
C SER A 326 -24.66 2.70 -7.97
N PRO A 327 -25.91 3.02 -8.32
CA PRO A 327 -26.80 3.84 -7.48
C PRO A 327 -27.07 3.26 -6.08
N THR A 328 -26.82 1.97 -5.86
CA THR A 328 -27.06 1.30 -4.56
C THR A 328 -25.81 0.63 -4.00
N LYS A 329 -24.67 0.65 -4.69
CA LYS A 329 -23.46 -0.06 -4.26
C LYS A 329 -22.25 0.85 -4.25
N VAL A 330 -21.54 0.91 -3.13
CA VAL A 330 -20.33 1.72 -2.94
C VAL A 330 -19.29 0.93 -2.15
N PHE A 331 -18.02 1.10 -2.52
CA PHE A 331 -16.88 0.68 -1.72
C PHE A 331 -16.17 1.90 -1.12
#